data_AF-A0A0J7NAH8-F1
#
_entry.id   AF-A0A0J7NAH8-F1
#
_cell.length_a   1.000
_cell.length_b   1.000
_cell.length_c   1.000
_cell.angle_alpha   90.00
_cell.angle_beta   90.00
_cell.angle_gamma   90.00
#
_symmetry.space_group_name_H-M   'P 1'
#
loop_
_entity.id
_entity.type
_entity.pdbx_description
1 polymer ?
#
loop_
_entity_poly.entity_id
_entity_poly.type
_entity_poly.pdbx_seq_one_letter_code
_entity_poly.pdbx_strand_id
1 'polypeptide(L)'
;MGALIFQRESMADLIKNIYNLHPEAKYVGMSDMTNPVVMIRNPDLIKSITLKNFDLFPDRRAVIEEHHDPILGKNLFALKGERWRQVRSLLSPAFTS
;
A
#
# COMPACT_ATOMS: atom_id res chain seq x y z
N MET A 1 -7.02 6.83 -14.37
CA MET A 1 -7.66 5.51 -14.39
C MET A 1 -8.19 5.10 -15.77
N GLY A 2 -8.85 5.96 -16.54
CA GLY A 2 -9.37 5.58 -17.88
C GLY A 2 -8.32 4.94 -18.81
N ALA A 3 -7.12 5.51 -18.89
CA ALA A 3 -6.02 4.94 -19.69
C ALA A 3 -5.61 3.52 -19.26
N LEU A 4 -5.67 3.20 -17.96
CA LEU A 4 -5.39 1.86 -17.45
C LEU A 4 -6.47 0.85 -17.88
N ILE A 5 -7.75 1.23 -17.81
CA ILE A 5 -8.89 0.37 -18.17
C ILE A 5 -8.86 0.03 -19.66
N PHE A 6 -8.54 1.02 -20.50
CA PHE A 6 -8.42 0.84 -21.94
C PHE A 6 -7.05 0.32 -22.39
N GLN A 7 -6.20 -0.11 -21.45
CA GLN A 7 -4.84 -0.62 -21.69
C GLN A 7 -3.96 0.31 -22.54
N ARG A 8 -4.21 1.61 -22.46
CA ARG A 8 -3.45 2.65 -23.18
C ARG A 8 -2.15 3.01 -22.45
N GLU A 9 -2.09 2.78 -21.15
CA GLU A 9 -0.91 2.99 -20.31
C GLU A 9 -0.80 1.84 -19.30
N SER A 10 0.43 1.48 -18.94
CA SER A 10 0.66 0.51 -17.86
C SER A 10 0.37 1.14 -16.50
N MET A 11 0.13 0.30 -15.49
CA MET A 11 -0.03 0.78 -14.12
C MET A 11 1.24 1.49 -13.61
N ALA A 12 2.42 1.01 -13.99
CA ALA A 12 3.68 1.63 -13.63
C ALA A 12 3.83 3.02 -14.25
N ASP A 13 3.47 3.18 -15.53
CA ASP A 13 3.51 4.47 -16.22
C ASP A 13 2.52 5.47 -15.60
N LEU A 14 1.29 5.02 -15.31
CA LEU A 14 0.30 5.84 -14.63
C LEU A 14 0.81 6.35 -13.27
N ILE A 15 1.37 5.46 -12.45
CA ILE A 15 1.93 5.81 -11.14
C ILE A 15 3.06 6.82 -11.30
N LYS A 16 3.97 6.61 -12.26
CA LYS A 16 5.08 7.50 -12.57
C LYS A 16 4.60 8.88 -13.05
N ASN A 17 3.57 8.92 -13.89
CA ASN A 17 2.98 10.15 -14.39
C ASN A 17 2.34 10.95 -13.25
N ILE A 18 1.59 10.28 -12.36
CA ILE A 18 0.99 10.94 -11.19
C ILE A 18 2.07 11.43 -10.21
N TYR A 19 3.12 10.64 -10.01
CA TYR A 19 4.28 11.08 -9.25
C TYR A 19 4.81 12.39 -9.86
N ASN A 20 5.13 12.43 -11.15
CA ASN A 20 5.75 13.58 -11.79
C ASN A 20 4.82 14.78 -12.05
N LEU A 21 3.52 14.67 -11.82
CA LEU A 21 2.54 15.72 -12.14
C LEU A 21 2.80 17.04 -11.39
N HIS A 22 3.17 16.94 -10.11
CA HIS A 22 3.47 18.08 -9.23
C HIS A 22 4.81 17.85 -8.50
N PRO A 23 5.95 18.13 -9.16
CA PRO A 23 7.27 17.83 -8.62
C PRO A 23 7.53 18.45 -7.24
N GLU A 24 7.05 19.68 -7.04
CA GLU A 24 7.14 20.49 -5.82
C GLU A 24 6.22 20.05 -4.68
N ALA A 25 5.16 19.29 -4.99
CA ALA A 25 4.20 18.84 -3.99
C ALA A 25 4.79 17.74 -3.09
N LYS A 26 4.55 17.85 -1.77
CA LYS A 26 4.98 16.85 -0.79
C LYS A 26 4.17 15.55 -0.87
N TYR A 27 2.93 15.65 -1.33
CA TYR A 27 2.01 14.55 -1.56
C TYR A 27 0.99 14.94 -2.64
N VAL A 28 0.40 13.94 -3.30
CA VAL A 28 -0.61 14.13 -4.34
C VAL A 28 -1.79 13.22 -4.05
N GLY A 29 -3.00 13.78 -4.02
CA GLY A 29 -4.23 12.99 -3.92
C GLY A 29 -4.68 12.49 -5.29
N MET A 30 -5.20 11.27 -5.34
CA MET A 30 -5.88 10.74 -6.52
C MET A 30 -7.04 9.85 -6.08
N SER A 31 -7.94 9.53 -7.01
CA SER A 31 -8.97 8.52 -6.79
C SER A 31 -8.59 7.27 -7.58
N ASP A 32 -8.37 6.18 -6.86
CA ASP A 32 -8.23 4.86 -7.46
C ASP A 32 -9.62 4.23 -7.57
N MET A 33 -10.19 4.37 -8.76
CA MET A 33 -11.59 4.02 -9.05
C MET A 33 -12.53 4.77 -8.10
N THR A 34 -13.03 4.10 -7.06
CA THR A 34 -13.92 4.67 -6.04
C THR A 34 -13.21 5.01 -4.73
N ASN A 35 -11.94 4.63 -4.58
CA ASN A 35 -11.19 4.75 -3.34
C ASN A 35 -10.26 5.97 -3.41
N PRO A 36 -10.41 6.96 -2.51
CA PRO A 36 -9.45 8.06 -2.42
C PRO A 36 -8.12 7.52 -1.90
N VAL A 37 -7.03 7.86 -2.59
CA VAL A 37 -5.67 7.46 -2.21
C VAL A 37 -4.71 8.65 -2.27
N VAL A 38 -3.69 8.63 -1.43
CA VAL A 38 -2.68 9.70 -1.37
C VAL A 38 -1.31 9.10 -1.67
N MET A 39 -0.64 9.67 -2.67
CA MET A 39 0.74 9.37 -3.00
C MET A 39 1.67 10.30 -2.21
N ILE A 40 2.49 9.73 -1.34
CA ILE A 40 3.48 10.48 -0.56
C ILE A 40 4.78 10.57 -1.36
N ARG A 41 5.30 11.79 -1.55
CA ARG A 41 6.54 12.05 -2.30
C ARG A 41 7.68 12.48 -1.40
N ASN A 42 7.39 13.23 -0.34
CA ASN A 42 8.39 13.82 0.54
C ASN A 42 9.03 12.75 1.46
N PRO A 43 10.37 12.59 1.46
CA PRO A 43 11.05 11.58 2.28
C PRO A 43 10.83 11.72 3.79
N ASP A 44 10.68 12.95 4.30
CA ASP A 44 10.44 13.18 5.73
C ASP A 44 9.03 12.74 6.14
N LEU A 45 8.04 12.93 5.26
CA LEU A 45 6.70 12.38 5.45
C LEU A 45 6.71 10.85 5.40
N ILE A 46 7.43 10.27 4.43
CA ILE A 46 7.58 8.81 4.34
C ILE A 46 8.18 8.27 5.64
N LYS A 47 9.30 8.83 6.11
CA LYS A 47 9.92 8.45 7.39
C LYS A 47 8.98 8.64 8.58
N SER A 48 8.24 9.74 8.62
CA SER A 48 7.28 10.00 9.69
C SER A 48 6.19 8.92 9.75
N ILE A 49 5.68 8.51 8.60
CA ILE A 49 4.65 7.47 8.49
C ILE A 49 5.22 6.09 8.80
N THR A 50 6.38 5.72 8.23
CA THR A 50 6.92 4.36 8.32
C THR A 50 7.73 4.08 9.59
N LEU A 51 8.19 5.12 10.30
CA LEU A 51 8.97 4.97 11.53
C LEU A 51 8.23 5.46 12.76
N LYS A 52 7.76 6.72 12.76
CA LYS A 52 7.18 7.34 13.97
C LYS A 52 5.73 6.93 14.18
N ASN A 53 4.95 6.87 13.10
CA ASN A 53 3.51 6.66 13.13
C ASN A 53 3.11 5.31 12.53
N PHE A 54 4.04 4.35 12.50
CA PHE A 54 3.81 3.06 11.84
C PHE A 54 2.57 2.34 12.39
N ASP A 55 2.33 2.44 13.70
CA ASP A 55 1.19 1.79 14.36
C ASP A 55 -0.19 2.33 13.96
N LEU A 56 -0.24 3.54 13.38
CA LEU A 56 -1.46 4.12 12.81
C LEU A 56 -1.77 3.58 11.40
N PHE A 57 -0.79 2.98 10.73
CA PHE A 57 -0.90 2.44 9.38
C PHE A 57 -0.48 0.96 9.30
N PRO A 58 -1.09 0.06 10.09
CA PRO A 58 -0.71 -1.36 10.11
C PRO A 58 -1.13 -2.11 8.85
N ASP A 59 -2.17 -1.61 8.17
CA ASP A 59 -2.83 -2.31 7.08
C ASP A 59 -2.17 -2.04 5.75
N ARG A 60 -1.98 -3.12 4.98
CA ARG A 60 -1.51 -3.06 3.60
C ARG A 60 -2.70 -3.12 2.66
N ARG A 61 -2.53 -2.51 1.48
CA ARG A 61 -3.48 -2.68 0.40
C ARG A 61 -3.45 -4.13 -0.08
N ALA A 62 -4.49 -4.88 0.24
CA ALA A 62 -4.63 -6.26 -0.20
C ALA A 62 -4.89 -6.29 -1.71
N VAL A 63 -4.11 -7.10 -2.43
CA VAL A 63 -4.36 -7.39 -3.85
C VAL A 63 -5.48 -8.41 -4.00
N ILE A 64 -5.60 -9.33 -3.02
CA ILE A 64 -6.60 -10.40 -3.00
C ILE A 64 -7.14 -10.53 -1.58
N GLU A 65 -8.46 -10.60 -1.45
CA GLU A 65 -9.12 -10.82 -0.17
C GLU A 65 -9.27 -12.31 0.12
N GLU A 66 -9.30 -12.68 1.41
CA GLU A 66 -9.41 -14.07 1.88
C GLU A 66 -10.65 -14.80 1.33
N HIS A 67 -11.73 -14.06 1.06
CA HIS A 67 -12.95 -14.63 0.49
C HIS A 67 -12.81 -14.99 -1.00
N HIS A 68 -11.90 -14.34 -1.73
CA HIS A 68 -11.61 -14.63 -3.13
C HIS A 68 -10.55 -15.72 -3.28
N ASP A 69 -9.51 -15.70 -2.43
CA ASP A 69 -8.48 -16.72 -2.38
C ASP A 69 -8.04 -16.95 -0.92
N PRO A 70 -8.44 -18.09 -0.31
CA PRO A 70 -8.08 -18.42 1.05
C PRO A 70 -6.58 -18.63 1.28
N ILE A 71 -5.80 -18.95 0.23
CA ILE A 71 -4.35 -19.16 0.34
C ILE A 71 -3.66 -17.80 0.32
N LEU A 72 -3.92 -16.98 -0.70
CA LEU A 72 -3.27 -15.68 -0.85
C LEU A 72 -3.76 -14.66 0.17
N GLY A 73 -5.04 -14.70 0.54
CA GLY A 73 -5.62 -13.80 1.54
C GLY A 73 -5.25 -14.11 2.99
N LYS A 74 -4.72 -15.31 3.28
CA LYS A 74 -4.16 -15.67 4.61
C LYS A 74 -2.67 -15.38 4.75
N ASN A 75 -1.99 -14.96 3.67
CA ASN A 75 -0.59 -14.57 3.72
C ASN A 75 -0.40 -13.36 4.67
N LEU A 76 0.73 -13.29 5.37
CA LEU A 76 1.09 -12.21 6.29
C LEU A 76 0.96 -10.82 5.64
N PHE A 77 1.21 -10.69 4.34
CA PHE A 77 1.08 -9.41 3.64
C PHE A 77 -0.37 -8.99 3.33
N ALA A 78 -1.32 -9.92 3.37
CA ALA A 78 -2.74 -9.69 3.10
C ALA A 78 -3.58 -9.52 4.38
N LEU A 79 -3.09 -10.06 5.52
CA LEU A 79 -3.73 -9.88 6.83
C LEU A 79 -3.75 -8.41 7.25
N LYS A 80 -4.78 -8.03 7.99
CA LYS A 80 -5.02 -6.67 8.50
C LYS A 80 -5.26 -6.67 10.01
N GLY A 81 -5.07 -5.52 10.64
CA GLY A 81 -5.36 -5.26 12.05
C GLY A 81 -4.71 -6.25 13.02
N GLU A 82 -5.47 -6.67 14.03
CA GLU A 82 -4.99 -7.57 15.09
C GLU A 82 -4.54 -8.94 14.57
N ARG A 83 -5.20 -9.48 13.55
CA ARG A 83 -4.81 -10.78 12.99
C ARG A 83 -3.42 -10.73 12.36
N TRP A 84 -3.09 -9.63 11.68
CA TRP A 84 -1.73 -9.39 11.19
C TRP A 84 -0.72 -9.29 12.33
N ARG A 85 -1.04 -8.55 13.41
CA ARG A 85 -0.15 -8.40 14.58
C ARG A 85 0.17 -9.75 15.23
N GLN A 86 -0.84 -10.58 15.44
CA GLN A 86 -0.69 -11.90 16.04
C GLN A 86 0.20 -12.83 15.19
N VAL A 87 -0.11 -12.95 13.89
CA VAL A 87 0.66 -13.83 13.00
C VAL A 87 2.09 -13.32 12.84
N ARG A 88 2.29 -11.99 12.75
CA ARG A 88 3.64 -11.40 12.73
C ARG A 88 4.44 -11.76 13.97
N SER A 89 3.85 -11.61 15.17
CA SER A 89 4.54 -11.91 16.42
C SER A 89 4.91 -13.40 16.53
N LEU A 90 4.06 -14.28 16.01
CA LEU A 90 4.32 -15.73 15.99
C LEU A 90 5.46 -16.09 15.03
N LEU A 91 5.51 -15.45 13.86
CA LEU A 91 6.49 -15.76 12.82
C LEU A 91 7.84 -15.06 13.02
N SER A 92 7.86 -13.88 13.66
CA SER A 92 9.08 -13.07 13.80
C SER A 92 10.29 -13.85 14.34
N PRO A 93 10.17 -14.70 15.37
CA PRO A 93 11.31 -15.47 15.90
C PRO A 93 11.97 -16.39 14.87
N ALA A 94 11.21 -16.91 13.90
CA ALA A 94 11.75 -17.79 12.86
C ALA A 94 12.62 -17.05 11.84
N PHE A 95 12.57 -15.71 11.82
CA PHE A 95 13.29 -14.85 10.88
C PHE A 95 14.30 -13.92 11.54
N THR A 96 14.50 -14.05 12.86
CA THR A 96 15.50 -13.31 13.62
C THR A 96 16.50 -14.31 14.21
N SER A 97 17.70 -14.36 13.63
CA SER A 97 18.86 -15.08 14.19
C SER A 97 19.67 -14.17 15.10
#